data_AF-A0A0J1B917-F1
#
_entry.id   AF-A0A0J1B917-F1
#
_cell.length_a   1.000
_cell.length_b   1.000
_cell.length_c   1.000
_cell.angle_alpha   90.00
_cell.angle_beta   90.00
_cell.angle_gamma   90.00
#
_symmetry.space_group_name_H-M   'P 1'
#
loop_
_entity.id
_entity.type
_entity.pdbx_description
1 polymer ?
#
loop_
_entity_poly.entity_id
_entity_poly.type
_entity_poly.pdbx_seq_one_letter_code
_entity_poly.pdbx_strand_id
1 'polypeptide(L)'
;MAHEDVIPTLILLGILYAVYRWISGPSTPPDPFSGVRRDMVEAVTSAFPNEPLANIVYSLSRTRSAQVTSELLLERGSLPNPPANFVIPNSLRPPVTVPLTSATAVAAEAPVPQKATSLIDRYGLSTRLEGEGGASTGKWEATREGREADLRARKERMILEARRRMLEKQQKSATSSAASSPAPTSATPLSVDKSE
;
A
#
# COMPACT_ATOMS: atom_id res chain seq x y z
N MET A 1 37.97 35.52 35.78
CA MET A 1 36.77 35.37 36.64
C MET A 1 35.45 35.29 35.88
N ALA A 2 35.41 35.40 34.54
CA ALA A 2 34.12 35.34 33.80
C ALA A 2 33.85 34.01 33.06
N HIS A 3 34.74 33.02 33.12
CA HIS A 3 34.56 31.75 32.37
C HIS A 3 33.89 30.64 33.21
N GLU A 4 33.91 30.74 34.53
CA GLU A 4 33.37 29.74 35.46
C GLU A 4 31.83 29.76 35.47
N ASP A 5 31.21 30.91 35.14
CA ASP A 5 29.76 31.08 35.06
C ASP A 5 29.18 30.83 33.65
N VAL A 6 30.02 30.77 32.60
CA VAL A 6 29.56 30.60 31.20
C VAL A 6 29.06 29.18 30.96
N ILE A 7 29.73 28.19 31.54
CA ILE A 7 29.35 26.78 31.39
C ILE A 7 27.98 26.49 32.03
N PRO A 8 27.71 26.85 33.31
CA PRO A 8 26.39 26.61 33.90
C PRO A 8 25.27 27.42 33.24
N THR A 9 25.53 28.63 32.76
CA THR A 9 24.51 29.45 32.07
C THR A 9 24.14 28.87 30.70
N LEU A 10 25.09 28.32 29.93
CA LEU A 10 24.79 27.63 28.68
C LEU A 10 23.98 26.34 28.91
N ILE A 11 24.28 25.60 29.98
CA ILE A 11 23.51 24.40 30.35
C ILE A 11 22.07 24.79 30.73
N LEU A 12 21.89 25.85 31.53
CA LEU A 12 20.58 26.36 31.92
C LEU A 12 19.76 26.79 30.69
N LEU A 13 20.37 27.54 29.76
CA LEU A 13 19.72 27.99 28.54
C LEU A 13 19.37 26.82 27.60
N GLY A 14 20.23 25.79 27.54
CA GLY A 14 19.99 24.57 26.80
C GLY A 14 18.82 23.75 27.35
N ILE A 15 18.73 23.60 28.68
CA ILE A 15 17.60 22.94 29.33
C ILE A 15 16.32 23.74 29.11
N LEU A 16 16.36 25.06 29.26
CA LEU A 16 15.21 25.93 29.02
C LEU A 16 14.75 25.86 27.55
N TYR A 17 15.69 25.82 26.60
CA TYR A 17 15.38 25.62 25.19
C TYR A 17 14.82 24.22 24.91
N ALA A 18 15.34 23.17 25.56
CA ALA A 18 14.80 21.82 25.40
C ALA A 18 13.36 21.71 25.93
N VAL A 19 13.06 22.31 27.07
CA VAL A 19 11.71 22.38 27.65
C VAL A 19 10.80 23.24 26.77
N TYR A 20 11.27 24.42 26.34
CA TYR A 20 10.53 25.27 25.40
C TYR A 20 10.27 24.57 24.08
N ARG A 21 11.26 23.84 23.52
CA ARG A 21 11.12 23.10 22.27
C ARG A 21 10.24 21.87 22.41
N TRP A 22 10.21 21.26 23.59
CA TRP A 22 9.32 20.14 23.90
C TRP A 22 7.87 20.59 24.05
N ILE A 23 7.65 21.76 24.67
CA ILE A 23 6.32 22.37 24.85
C ILE A 23 5.83 23.06 23.57
N SER A 24 6.71 23.72 22.84
CA SER A 24 6.45 24.38 21.56
C SER A 24 6.84 23.49 20.37
N GLY A 25 6.74 22.16 20.52
CA GLY A 25 6.87 21.23 19.41
C GLY A 25 6.01 21.69 18.22
N PRO A 26 6.44 21.45 16.98
CA PRO A 26 5.77 21.99 15.80
C PRO A 26 4.30 21.59 15.83
N SER A 27 3.43 22.58 16.00
CA SER A 27 1.99 22.41 15.85
C SER A 27 1.72 22.17 14.37
N THR A 28 1.92 20.93 13.92
CA THR A 28 1.44 20.47 12.62
C THR A 28 -0.07 20.70 12.62
N PRO A 29 -0.64 21.30 11.56
CA PRO A 29 -2.08 21.50 11.47
C PRO A 29 -2.79 20.17 11.78
N PRO A 30 -3.88 20.19 12.58
CA PRO A 30 -4.55 18.98 13.01
C PRO A 30 -5.05 18.23 11.78
N ASP A 31 -4.39 17.12 11.45
CA ASP A 31 -4.86 16.22 10.41
C ASP A 31 -6.24 15.70 10.86
N PRO A 32 -7.31 15.95 10.09
CA PRO A 32 -8.66 15.50 10.46
C PRO A 32 -8.77 13.97 10.52
N PHE A 33 -7.76 13.26 10.04
CA PHE A 33 -7.67 11.81 10.05
C PHE A 33 -6.65 11.26 11.06
N SER A 34 -5.99 12.12 11.86
CA SER A 34 -5.02 11.66 12.87
C SER A 34 -5.73 10.81 13.91
N GLY A 35 -5.57 9.50 13.83
CA GLY A 35 -6.22 8.53 14.72
C GLY A 35 -7.31 7.70 14.05
N VAL A 36 -7.71 7.99 12.82
CA VAL A 36 -8.59 7.09 12.05
C VAL A 36 -7.71 6.03 11.38
N ARG A 37 -7.86 4.80 11.84
CA ARG A 37 -7.21 3.60 11.28
C ARG A 37 -8.18 2.90 10.34
N ARG A 38 -7.63 2.33 9.26
CA ARG A 38 -8.38 1.53 8.29
C ARG A 38 -9.14 0.38 8.94
N ASP A 39 -8.51 -0.31 9.88
CA ASP A 39 -9.11 -1.45 10.61
C ASP A 39 -10.40 -1.05 11.33
N MET A 40 -10.47 0.18 11.85
CA MET A 40 -11.67 0.69 12.53
C MET A 40 -12.80 0.97 11.54
N VAL A 41 -12.45 1.53 10.37
CA VAL A 41 -13.42 1.77 9.29
C VAL A 41 -13.97 0.44 8.79
N GLU A 42 -13.10 -0.55 8.60
CA GLU A 42 -13.46 -1.89 8.14
C GLU A 42 -14.37 -2.63 9.13
N ALA A 43 -14.04 -2.58 10.43
CA ALA A 43 -14.87 -3.18 11.48
C ALA A 43 -16.29 -2.59 11.54
N VAL A 44 -16.42 -1.26 11.40
CA VAL A 44 -17.75 -0.62 11.40
C VAL A 44 -18.49 -0.90 10.10
N THR A 45 -17.80 -0.91 8.96
CA THR A 45 -18.41 -1.19 7.64
C THR A 45 -18.91 -2.64 7.54
N SER A 46 -18.21 -3.61 8.15
CA SER A 46 -18.65 -5.01 8.16
C SER A 46 -19.84 -5.26 9.09
N ALA A 47 -19.93 -4.55 10.21
CA ALA A 47 -21.08 -4.61 11.11
C ALA A 47 -22.31 -3.87 10.56
N PHE A 48 -22.10 -2.77 9.83
CA PHE A 48 -23.16 -1.89 9.33
C PHE A 48 -22.99 -1.58 7.84
N PRO A 49 -23.33 -2.52 6.94
CA PRO A 49 -23.16 -2.34 5.50
C PRO A 49 -24.11 -1.30 4.89
N ASN A 50 -25.17 -0.92 5.62
CA ASN A 50 -26.17 0.05 5.17
C ASN A 50 -25.72 1.51 5.36
N GLU A 51 -24.67 1.76 6.13
CA GLU A 51 -24.17 3.12 6.39
C GLU A 51 -23.07 3.51 5.40
N PRO A 52 -23.09 4.76 4.89
CA PRO A 52 -22.08 5.22 3.96
C PRO A 52 -20.73 5.44 4.65
N LEU A 53 -19.67 5.05 3.94
CA LEU A 53 -18.27 5.17 4.39
C LEU A 53 -17.91 6.60 4.84
N ALA A 54 -18.46 7.62 4.17
CA ALA A 54 -18.19 9.02 4.48
C ALA A 54 -18.61 9.38 5.92
N ASN A 55 -19.77 8.90 6.35
CA ASN A 55 -20.31 9.16 7.68
C ASN A 55 -19.52 8.39 8.74
N ILE A 56 -19.12 7.16 8.43
CA ILE A 56 -18.28 6.32 9.29
C ILE A 56 -16.94 6.99 9.55
N VAL A 57 -16.24 7.40 8.50
CA VAL A 57 -14.92 8.05 8.61
C VAL A 57 -15.04 9.39 9.34
N TYR A 58 -16.11 10.15 9.09
CA TYR A 58 -16.36 11.41 9.77
C TYR A 58 -16.63 11.21 11.27
N SER A 59 -17.47 10.25 11.64
CA SER A 59 -17.72 9.95 13.04
C SER A 59 -16.46 9.44 13.75
N LEU A 60 -15.71 8.53 13.11
CA LEU A 60 -14.43 8.03 13.60
C LEU A 60 -13.38 9.12 13.80
N SER A 61 -13.39 10.19 12.99
CA SER A 61 -12.50 11.34 13.19
C SER A 61 -12.74 12.06 14.52
N ARG A 62 -14.00 12.04 14.99
CA ARG A 62 -14.44 12.72 16.21
C ARG A 62 -14.36 11.81 17.43
N THR A 63 -14.82 10.57 17.30
CA THR A 63 -14.87 9.59 18.40
C THR A 63 -13.55 8.86 18.60
N ARG A 64 -12.72 8.77 17.55
CA ARG A 64 -11.45 8.02 17.51
C ARG A 64 -11.57 6.54 17.90
N SER A 65 -12.78 5.97 17.87
CA SER A 65 -13.05 4.59 18.27
C SER A 65 -14.18 3.98 17.45
N ALA A 66 -13.93 2.77 16.93
CA ALA A 66 -14.95 1.97 16.26
C ALA A 66 -16.12 1.63 17.19
N GLN A 67 -15.83 1.27 18.44
CA GLN A 67 -16.85 0.85 19.41
C GLN A 67 -17.83 1.97 19.77
N VAL A 68 -17.30 3.17 20.00
CA VAL A 68 -18.14 4.35 20.31
C VAL A 68 -18.96 4.74 19.08
N THR A 69 -18.40 4.56 17.89
CA THR A 69 -19.10 4.85 16.63
C THR A 69 -20.23 3.85 16.36
N SER A 70 -20.02 2.56 16.65
CA SER A 70 -21.07 1.54 16.55
C SER A 70 -22.18 1.76 17.58
N GLU A 71 -21.85 2.13 18.82
CA GLU A 71 -22.85 2.42 19.84
C GLU A 71 -23.72 3.61 19.42
N LEU A 72 -23.10 4.69 18.95
CA LEU A 72 -23.81 5.88 18.50
C LEU A 72 -24.73 5.58 17.30
N LEU A 73 -24.33 4.66 16.44
CA LEU A 73 -25.13 4.19 15.31
C LEU A 73 -26.31 3.32 15.77
N LEU A 74 -26.15 2.52 16.83
CA LEU A 74 -27.24 1.76 17.43
C LEU A 74 -28.24 2.66 18.18
N GLU A 75 -27.74 3.66 18.91
CA GLU A 75 -28.57 4.60 19.69
C GLU A 75 -29.34 5.58 18.79
N ARG A 76 -28.67 6.18 17.80
CA ARG A 76 -29.28 7.20 16.91
C ARG A 76 -29.85 6.64 15.63
N GLY A 77 -29.47 5.42 15.23
CA GLY A 77 -29.86 4.82 13.95
C GLY A 77 -29.17 5.43 12.72
N SER A 78 -28.43 6.53 12.85
CA SER A 78 -27.63 7.10 11.75
C SER A 78 -26.49 7.99 12.24
N LEU A 79 -25.44 8.10 11.43
CA LEU A 79 -24.24 8.87 11.72
C LEU A 79 -24.35 10.34 11.26
N PRO A 80 -23.62 11.27 11.90
CA PRO A 80 -23.64 12.67 11.51
C PRO A 80 -23.13 12.85 10.07
N ASN A 81 -23.90 13.59 9.26
CA ASN A 81 -23.56 13.83 7.88
C ASN A 81 -22.27 14.68 7.80
N PRO A 82 -21.25 14.26 7.04
CA PRO A 82 -20.02 15.01 6.90
C PRO A 82 -20.28 16.36 6.21
N PRO A 83 -19.46 17.38 6.48
CA PRO A 83 -19.52 18.63 5.74
C PRO A 83 -19.19 18.39 4.26
N ALA A 84 -19.79 19.19 3.36
CA ALA A 84 -19.71 18.96 1.91
C ALA A 84 -18.28 18.99 1.31
N ASN A 85 -17.31 19.51 2.06
CA ASN A 85 -15.89 19.54 1.70
C ASN A 85 -15.07 18.36 2.28
N PHE A 86 -15.71 17.35 2.85
CA PHE A 86 -15.02 16.21 3.47
C PHE A 86 -14.51 15.22 2.41
N VAL A 87 -13.22 15.29 2.11
CA VAL A 87 -12.55 14.37 1.18
C VAL A 87 -11.97 13.19 1.96
N ILE A 88 -12.52 12.00 1.74
CA ILE A 88 -12.01 10.76 2.34
C ILE A 88 -10.70 10.37 1.66
N PRO A 89 -9.59 10.20 2.39
CA PRO A 89 -8.35 9.75 1.80
C PRO A 89 -8.47 8.28 1.34
N ASN A 90 -7.91 7.99 0.16
CA ASN A 90 -7.93 6.65 -0.45
C ASN A 90 -7.32 5.54 0.44
N SER A 91 -6.53 5.89 1.44
CA SER A 91 -5.96 4.96 2.43
C SER A 91 -7.01 4.33 3.34
N LEU A 92 -8.11 5.04 3.63
CA LEU A 92 -9.19 4.62 4.51
C LEU A 92 -10.32 3.88 3.79
N ARG A 93 -10.28 3.81 2.46
CA ARG A 93 -11.27 3.09 1.68
C ARG A 93 -10.97 1.58 1.72
N PRO A 94 -11.93 0.73 2.14
CA PRO A 94 -11.76 -0.72 2.10
C PRO A 94 -11.61 -1.20 0.65
N PRO A 95 -10.84 -2.28 0.40
CA PRO A 95 -10.68 -2.82 -0.94
C PRO A 95 -11.96 -3.55 -1.31
N VAL A 96 -12.78 -2.96 -2.18
CA VAL A 96 -13.92 -3.67 -2.73
C VAL A 96 -13.38 -4.76 -3.65
N THR A 97 -13.38 -6.01 -3.19
CA THR A 97 -13.21 -7.19 -4.05
C THR A 97 -14.47 -7.35 -4.89
N VAL A 98 -14.58 -6.56 -5.95
CA VAL A 98 -15.41 -6.95 -7.09
C VAL A 98 -14.76 -8.18 -7.73
N PRO A 99 -15.50 -9.28 -7.99
CA PRO A 99 -14.97 -10.35 -8.81
C PRO A 99 -14.56 -9.76 -10.16
N LEU A 100 -13.35 -10.09 -10.60
CA LEU A 100 -12.74 -9.69 -11.86
C LEU A 100 -13.66 -10.07 -13.03
N THR A 101 -14.56 -9.19 -13.46
CA THR A 101 -14.91 -9.06 -14.86
C THR A 101 -14.05 -7.93 -15.41
N SER A 102 -13.29 -8.28 -16.44
CA SER A 102 -12.33 -7.50 -17.21
C SER A 102 -12.45 -5.98 -17.06
N ALA A 103 -11.35 -5.39 -16.59
CA ALA A 103 -11.13 -3.97 -16.47
C ALA A 103 -11.52 -3.19 -17.75
N THR A 104 -12.50 -2.30 -17.61
CA THR A 104 -12.59 -1.10 -18.45
C THR A 104 -12.26 0.08 -17.56
N ALA A 105 -11.01 0.54 -17.64
CA ALA A 105 -10.54 1.75 -17.01
C ALA A 105 -11.06 2.97 -17.80
N VAL A 106 -11.71 3.92 -17.12
CA VAL A 106 -11.98 5.25 -17.67
C VAL A 106 -11.26 6.29 -16.82
N ALA A 107 -10.16 6.76 -17.43
CA ALA A 107 -9.58 8.10 -17.41
C ALA A 107 -9.55 8.91 -16.08
N ALA A 108 -8.36 8.96 -15.49
CA ALA A 108 -7.83 10.19 -14.91
C ALA A 108 -6.32 10.25 -15.20
N GLU A 109 -5.96 11.21 -16.05
CA GLU A 109 -4.66 11.85 -16.25
C GLU A 109 -3.42 10.99 -16.54
N ALA A 110 -2.88 11.19 -17.74
CA ALA A 110 -1.71 10.50 -18.26
C ALA A 110 -0.45 10.75 -17.40
N PRO A 111 0.21 9.71 -16.86
CA PRO A 111 1.63 9.79 -16.63
C PRO A 111 2.33 9.60 -17.97
N VAL A 112 3.19 10.55 -18.30
CA VAL A 112 4.26 10.48 -19.31
C VAL A 112 4.77 9.03 -19.45
N PRO A 113 4.98 8.48 -20.66
CA PRO A 113 5.47 7.12 -20.84
C PRO A 113 6.90 7.00 -20.30
N GLN A 114 7.02 6.75 -19.00
CA GLN A 114 8.22 6.27 -18.36
C GLN A 114 8.42 4.85 -18.89
N LYS A 115 9.15 4.76 -20.01
CA LYS A 115 9.73 3.55 -20.60
C LYS A 115 9.95 2.53 -19.49
N ALA A 116 9.16 1.46 -19.46
CA ALA A 116 8.99 0.53 -18.34
C ALA A 116 10.31 0.26 -17.60
N THR A 117 10.64 1.10 -16.62
CA THR A 117 11.84 0.97 -15.81
C THR A 117 11.58 -0.24 -14.95
N SER A 118 12.30 -1.33 -15.21
CA SER A 118 12.09 -2.57 -14.50
C SER A 118 12.21 -2.33 -12.99
N LEU A 119 11.49 -3.08 -12.16
CA LEU A 119 11.64 -2.95 -10.70
C LEU A 119 13.09 -3.16 -10.26
N ILE A 120 13.88 -3.89 -11.05
CA ILE A 120 15.30 -4.08 -10.85
C ILE A 120 16.05 -2.74 -10.98
N ASP A 121 15.74 -1.96 -12.02
CA ASP A 121 16.35 -0.64 -12.27
C ASP A 121 15.89 0.39 -11.23
N ARG A 122 14.61 0.37 -10.85
CA ARG A 122 14.04 1.30 -9.85
C ARG A 122 14.67 1.15 -8.47
N TYR A 123 15.05 -0.07 -8.11
CA TYR A 123 15.65 -0.39 -6.81
C TYR A 123 17.16 -0.63 -6.88
N GLY A 124 17.81 -0.38 -8.03
CA GLY A 124 19.27 -0.54 -8.20
C GLY A 124 19.76 -1.97 -7.94
N LEU A 125 18.95 -2.98 -8.25
CA LEU A 125 19.17 -4.39 -7.91
C LEU A 125 20.06 -5.15 -8.91
N SER A 126 20.57 -4.48 -9.95
CA SER A 126 21.36 -5.09 -11.02
C SER A 126 22.64 -5.78 -10.51
N THR A 127 23.36 -5.14 -9.59
CA THR A 127 24.61 -5.69 -9.00
C THR A 127 24.35 -6.83 -8.00
N ARG A 128 23.17 -6.87 -7.38
CA ARG A 128 22.74 -7.94 -6.46
C ARG A 128 22.14 -9.15 -7.17
N LEU A 129 21.95 -9.07 -8.49
CA LEU A 129 21.54 -10.21 -9.30
C LEU A 129 22.68 -11.24 -9.44
N GLU A 130 23.93 -10.76 -9.44
CA GLU A 130 25.14 -11.57 -9.60
C GLU A 130 25.72 -12.05 -8.25
N GLY A 131 25.46 -11.33 -7.16
CA GLY A 131 25.90 -11.67 -5.82
C GLY A 131 24.80 -12.33 -4.99
N GLU A 132 25.10 -13.47 -4.37
CA GLU A 132 24.19 -14.23 -3.50
C GLU A 132 23.54 -13.35 -2.42
N GLY A 133 22.21 -13.45 -2.32
CA GLY A 133 21.35 -12.55 -1.56
C GLY A 133 21.65 -12.54 -0.06
N GLY A 134 22.07 -11.39 0.44
CA GLY A 134 22.36 -11.16 1.87
C GLY A 134 21.20 -11.59 2.79
N ALA A 135 21.57 -12.33 3.84
CA ALA A 135 20.70 -12.82 4.89
C ALA A 135 20.17 -11.67 5.79
N SER A 136 18.98 -11.13 5.53
CA SER A 136 18.26 -10.33 6.54
C SER A 136 17.64 -11.27 7.56
N THR A 137 18.14 -11.19 8.79
CA THR A 137 17.60 -11.84 9.98
C THR A 137 16.27 -11.15 10.30
N GLY A 138 15.17 -11.89 10.42
CA GLY A 138 13.80 -11.35 10.53
C GLY A 138 13.48 -10.56 11.82
N LYS A 139 14.43 -9.80 12.36
CA LYS A 139 14.30 -9.01 13.58
C LYS A 139 13.78 -7.62 13.22
N TRP A 140 12.61 -7.27 13.72
CA TRP A 140 12.03 -5.94 13.55
C TRP A 140 12.83 -4.91 14.35
N GLU A 141 13.53 -4.01 13.66
CA GLU A 141 14.36 -2.99 14.29
C GLU A 141 13.52 -1.95 15.08
N ALA A 142 14.07 -1.44 16.18
CA ALA A 142 13.38 -0.46 17.04
C ALA A 142 13.54 0.98 16.53
N THR A 143 14.54 1.25 15.70
CA THR A 143 14.81 2.56 15.09
C THR A 143 14.03 2.71 13.78
N ARG A 144 13.64 3.95 13.45
CA ARG A 144 12.91 4.23 12.20
C ARG A 144 13.76 3.85 10.99
N GLU A 145 15.03 4.22 11.02
CA GLU A 145 16.01 3.97 9.98
C GLU A 145 16.23 2.46 9.77
N GLY A 146 16.32 1.69 10.86
CA GLY A 146 16.45 0.23 10.81
C GLY A 146 15.22 -0.46 10.21
N ARG A 147 14.01 0.01 10.52
CA ARG A 147 12.77 -0.51 9.92
C ARG A 147 12.67 -0.19 8.44
N GLU A 148 13.03 1.02 8.04
CA GLU A 148 13.03 1.41 6.63
C GLU A 148 14.05 0.57 5.83
N ALA A 149 15.22 0.29 6.41
CA ALA A 149 16.23 -0.58 5.82
C ALA A 149 15.75 -2.04 5.70
N ASP A 150 15.16 -2.61 6.75
CA ASP A 150 14.65 -3.99 6.72
C ASP A 150 13.47 -4.14 5.73
N LEU A 151 12.58 -3.15 5.65
CA LEU A 151 11.50 -3.14 4.65
C LEU A 151 12.03 -3.07 3.22
N ARG A 152 13.11 -2.30 2.97
CA ARG A 152 13.77 -2.28 1.66
C ARG A 152 14.41 -3.63 1.35
N ALA A 153 15.17 -4.21 2.27
CA ALA A 153 15.80 -5.52 2.10
C ALA A 153 14.77 -6.64 1.79
N ARG A 154 13.62 -6.64 2.47
CA ARG A 154 12.53 -7.60 2.20
C ARG A 154 11.92 -7.41 0.81
N LYS A 155 11.70 -6.15 0.39
CA LYS A 155 11.19 -5.84 -0.96
C LYS A 155 12.17 -6.28 -2.04
N GLU A 156 13.45 -6.01 -1.85
CA GLU A 156 14.53 -6.41 -2.77
C GLU A 156 14.56 -7.93 -2.96
N ARG A 157 14.50 -8.70 -1.86
CA ARG A 157 14.41 -10.17 -1.90
C ARG A 157 13.20 -10.66 -2.68
N MET A 158 12.03 -10.10 -2.40
CA MET A 158 10.80 -10.47 -3.10
C MET A 158 10.90 -10.23 -4.60
N ILE A 159 11.52 -9.13 -5.02
CA ILE A 159 11.72 -8.80 -6.44
C ILE A 159 12.64 -9.83 -7.10
N LEU A 160 13.73 -10.23 -6.43
CA LEU A 160 14.66 -11.24 -6.93
C LEU A 160 13.98 -12.62 -7.06
N GLU A 161 13.26 -13.06 -6.04
CA GLU A 161 12.53 -14.33 -6.05
C GLU A 161 11.42 -14.33 -7.12
N ALA A 162 10.68 -13.23 -7.25
CA ALA A 162 9.64 -13.10 -8.28
C ALA A 162 10.25 -13.20 -9.69
N ARG A 163 11.42 -12.59 -9.92
CA ARG A 163 12.11 -12.68 -11.21
C ARG A 163 12.55 -14.11 -11.52
N ARG A 164 13.13 -14.81 -10.55
CA ARG A 164 13.51 -16.24 -10.69
C ARG A 164 12.29 -17.09 -11.05
N ARG A 165 11.20 -16.95 -10.30
CA ARG A 165 9.94 -17.68 -10.54
C ARG A 165 9.29 -17.34 -11.88
N MET A 166 9.43 -16.11 -12.37
CA MET A 166 8.92 -15.71 -13.69
C MET A 166 9.70 -16.38 -14.83
N LEU A 167 11.03 -16.49 -14.71
CA LEU A 167 11.86 -17.15 -15.73
C LEU A 167 11.53 -18.65 -15.82
N GLU A 168 11.40 -19.34 -14.68
CA GLU A 168 11.01 -20.75 -14.63
C GLU A 168 9.62 -20.98 -15.26
N LYS A 169 8.65 -20.12 -14.96
CA LYS A 169 7.30 -20.20 -15.54
C LYS A 169 7.30 -19.97 -17.05
N GLN A 170 8.08 -19.01 -17.55
CA GLN A 170 8.18 -18.73 -18.98
C GLN A 170 8.78 -19.92 -19.74
N GLN A 171 9.81 -20.57 -19.19
CA GLN A 171 10.39 -21.78 -19.77
C GLN A 171 9.37 -22.92 -19.79
N LYS A 172 8.63 -23.12 -18.68
CA LYS A 172 7.61 -24.16 -18.60
C LYS A 172 6.41 -23.91 -19.52
N SER A 173 5.97 -22.65 -19.65
CA SER A 173 4.89 -22.28 -20.57
C SER A 173 5.31 -22.36 -22.03
N ALA A 174 6.57 -22.04 -22.35
CA ALA A 174 7.11 -22.20 -23.70
C ALA A 174 7.15 -23.68 -24.11
N THR A 175 7.58 -24.58 -23.22
CA THR A 175 7.56 -26.03 -23.49
C THR A 175 6.15 -26.60 -23.60
N SER A 176 5.19 -26.16 -22.76
CA SER A 176 3.78 -26.61 -22.87
C SER A 176 3.06 -26.03 -24.10
N SER A 177 3.43 -24.82 -24.53
CA SER A 177 2.89 -24.22 -25.75
C SER A 177 3.49 -24.84 -27.02
N ALA A 178 4.72 -25.37 -26.96
CA ALA A 178 5.33 -26.14 -28.05
C ALA A 178 4.77 -27.57 -28.18
N ALA A 179 4.27 -28.17 -27.09
CA ALA A 179 3.67 -29.51 -27.10
C ALA A 179 2.16 -29.53 -27.46
N SER A 180 1.53 -28.37 -27.64
CA SER A 180 0.09 -28.23 -27.91
C SER A 180 -0.24 -27.61 -29.28
N SER A 181 0.71 -27.61 -30.24
CA SER A 181 0.38 -27.47 -31.66
C SER A 181 -0.01 -28.84 -32.24
N PRO A 182 -1.31 -29.18 -32.37
CA PRO A 182 -1.72 -30.29 -33.22
C PRO A 182 -1.34 -29.96 -34.66
N ALA A 183 -0.61 -30.87 -35.29
CA ALA A 183 -0.33 -30.85 -36.71
C ALA A 183 -1.64 -30.64 -37.50
N PRO A 184 -1.66 -29.78 -38.54
CA PRO A 184 -2.80 -29.68 -39.43
C PRO A 184 -2.98 -31.02 -40.13
N THR A 185 -4.02 -31.76 -39.77
CA THR A 185 -4.49 -32.89 -40.56
C THR A 185 -4.98 -32.36 -41.90
N SER A 186 -4.14 -32.50 -42.92
CA SER A 186 -4.53 -32.36 -44.32
C SER A 186 -5.63 -33.38 -44.60
N ALA A 187 -6.87 -32.92 -44.52
CA ALA A 187 -8.06 -33.69 -44.86
C ALA A 187 -8.04 -34.05 -46.35
N THR A 188 -8.09 -35.36 -46.60
CA THR A 188 -8.32 -36.02 -47.87
C THR A 188 -9.59 -35.48 -48.57
N PRO A 189 -9.58 -35.18 -49.88
CA PRO A 189 -10.78 -34.75 -50.60
C PRO A 189 -11.73 -35.94 -50.79
N LEU A 190 -12.92 -35.86 -50.21
CA LEU A 190 -14.00 -36.81 -50.44
C LEU A 190 -14.81 -36.36 -51.66
N SER A 191 -14.65 -37.05 -52.80
CA SER A 191 -15.53 -36.93 -53.96
C SER A 191 -16.96 -37.31 -53.59
N VAL A 192 -17.88 -36.38 -53.78
CA VAL A 192 -19.31 -36.64 -54.00
C VAL A 192 -19.67 -35.87 -55.26
N ASP A 193 -19.64 -36.55 -56.40
CA ASP A 193 -20.33 -36.09 -57.59
C ASP A 193 -21.51 -37.02 -57.85
N LYS A 194 -22.68 -36.40 -57.91
CA LYS A 194 -23.99 -36.99 -58.08
C LYS A 194 -24.47 -36.46 -59.41
N SER A 195 -24.48 -37.27 -60.46
CA SER A 195 -25.19 -37.01 -61.71
C SER A 195 -25.41 -38.31 -62.50
N GLU A 196 -26.69 -38.52 -62.83
CA GLU A 196 -27.33 -39.50 -63.73
C GLU A 196 -27.44 -40.98 -63.33
#